data_AF-A0A947S3E8-F1
#
_entry.id   AF-A0A947S3E8-F1
#
_cell.length_a   1.000
_cell.length_b   1.000
_cell.length_c   1.000
_cell.angle_alpha   90.00
_cell.angle_beta   90.00
_cell.angle_gamma   90.00
#
_symmetry.space_group_name_H-M   'P 1'
#
loop_
_entity.id
_entity.type
_entity.pdbx_description
1 polymer ?
#
loop_
_entity_poly.entity_id
_entity_poly.type
_entity_poly.pdbx_seq_one_letter_code
_entity_poly.pdbx_strand_id
1 'polypeptide(L)' 'INAIKTAIREGKSHLIDTTIQTSAEVGMRSLETDLASLVREGKVSLEVAQAFALKPDELARLLRVKKD' A
#
# COMPACT_ATOMS: atom_id res chain seq x y z
N ILE A 1 1.42 16.43 3.83
CA ILE A 1 2.39 16.62 2.71
C ILE A 1 3.82 16.97 3.19
N ASN A 2 4.00 17.74 4.27
CA ASN A 2 5.34 18.16 4.70
C ASN A 2 6.27 17.02 5.18
N ALA A 3 5.73 15.96 5.79
CA ALA A 3 6.53 14.84 6.30
C ALA A 3 7.36 14.13 5.21
N ILE A 4 6.77 13.86 4.04
CA ILE A 4 7.48 13.23 2.91
C ILE A 4 8.61 14.12 2.40
N LYS A 5 8.35 15.43 2.23
CA LYS A 5 9.37 16.39 1.80
C LYS A 5 10.55 16.44 2.78
N THR A 6 10.27 16.39 4.08
CA THR A 6 11.31 16.36 5.12
C THR A 6 12.09 15.05 5.10
N ALA A 7 11.41 13.90 5.03
CA ALA A 7 12.05 12.59 4.96
C ALA A 7 13.03 12.50 3.77
N ILE A 8 12.65 13.06 2.62
CA ILE A 8 13.52 13.12 1.42
C ILE A 8 14.74 14.01 1.68
N ARG A 9 14.54 15.24 2.17
CA ARG A 9 15.65 16.19 2.42
C ARG A 9 16.67 15.67 3.44
N GLU A 10 16.20 14.90 4.42
CA GLU A 10 17.03 14.35 5.50
C GLU A 10 17.57 12.95 5.18
N GLY A 11 17.31 12.39 4.00
CA GLY A 11 17.76 11.05 3.62
C GLY A 11 17.09 9.90 4.40
N LYS A 12 15.96 10.19 5.07
CA LYS A 12 15.21 9.24 5.90
C LYS A 12 14.15 8.48 5.08
N SER A 13 14.55 7.92 3.94
CA SER A 13 13.64 7.25 3.01
C SER A 13 12.87 6.08 3.63
N HIS A 14 13.42 5.41 4.65
CA HIS A 14 12.73 4.35 5.40
C HIS A 14 11.46 4.83 6.11
N LEU A 15 11.34 6.13 6.42
CA LEU A 15 10.13 6.70 7.03
C LEU A 15 9.00 6.94 6.02
N ILE A 16 9.31 6.95 4.72
CA ILE A 16 8.33 7.21 3.66
C ILE A 16 7.27 6.11 3.64
N ASP A 17 7.69 4.84 3.73
CA ASP A 17 6.81 3.68 3.72
C ASP A 17 5.79 3.73 4.87
N THR A 18 6.27 3.96 6.09
CA THR A 18 5.40 4.11 7.27
C THR A 18 4.48 5.33 7.12
N THR A 19 5.00 6.44 6.60
CA THR A 19 4.18 7.65 6.39
C THR A 19 3.03 7.38 5.41
N ILE A 20 3.29 6.67 4.31
CA ILE A 20 2.26 6.28 3.33
C ILE A 20 1.20 5.39 4.01
N GLN A 21 1.63 4.39 4.78
CA GLN A 21 0.74 3.45 5.45
C GLN A 21 -0.18 4.13 6.49
N THR A 22 0.33 5.11 7.25
CA THR A 22 -0.47 5.77 8.30
C THR A 22 -1.27 6.96 7.80
N SER A 23 -0.99 7.46 6.59
CA SER A 23 -1.63 8.68 6.03
C SER A 23 -2.76 8.37 5.04
N ALA A 24 -3.45 7.23 5.22
CA ALA A 24 -4.55 6.83 4.36
C ALA A 24 -5.71 7.86 4.34
N GLU A 25 -5.94 8.53 5.47
CA GLU A 25 -6.97 9.57 5.63
C GLU A 25 -6.78 10.79 4.72
N VAL A 26 -5.53 11.08 4.33
CA VAL A 26 -5.20 12.16 3.38
C VAL A 26 -5.00 11.63 1.96
N GLY A 27 -5.47 10.40 1.68
CA GLY A 27 -5.47 9.80 0.35
C GLY A 27 -4.17 9.11 -0.05
N MET A 28 -3.23 8.88 0.87
CA MET A 28 -2.07 8.05 0.56
C MET A 28 -2.49 6.58 0.46
N ARG A 29 -1.89 5.85 -0.49
CA ARG A 29 -2.14 4.42 -0.68
C ARG A 29 -0.82 3.70 -0.85
N SER A 30 -0.69 2.57 -0.16
CA SER A 30 0.41 1.63 -0.43
C SER A 30 0.11 0.82 -1.69
N LEU A 31 1.15 0.22 -2.28
CA LEU A 31 1.00 -0.70 -3.39
C LEU A 31 0.04 -1.85 -3.05
N GLU A 32 0.17 -2.44 -1.86
CA GLU A 32 -0.69 -3.55 -1.44
C GLU A 32 -2.17 -3.12 -1.34
N THR A 33 -2.44 -1.87 -0.97
CA THR A 33 -3.80 -1.33 -0.91
C THR A 33 -4.40 -1.18 -2.31
N ASP A 34 -3.61 -0.73 -3.29
CA ASP A 34 -4.02 -0.62 -4.69
C ASP A 34 -4.22 -2.00 -5.31
N LEU A 35 -3.27 -2.92 -5.14
CA LEU A 35 -3.36 -4.31 -5.62
C LEU A 35 -4.59 -5.00 -5.04
N ALA A 36 -4.88 -4.83 -3.74
CA ALA A 36 -6.08 -5.39 -3.13
C ALA A 36 -7.37 -4.80 -3.71
N SER A 37 -7.36 -3.53 -4.15
CA SER A 37 -8.51 -2.91 -4.86
C SER A 37 -8.69 -3.55 -6.24
N LEU A 38 -7.61 -3.65 -7.02
CA LEU A 38 -7.63 -4.20 -8.37
C LEU A 38 -8.09 -5.67 -8.40
N VAL A 39 -7.68 -6.47 -7.40
CA VAL A 39 -8.14 -7.85 -7.23
C VAL A 39 -9.63 -7.91 -6.91
N ARG A 40 -10.12 -7.09 -5.97
CA ARG A 40 -11.55 -7.03 -5.63
C ARG A 40 -12.42 -6.55 -6.79
N GLU A 41 -11.90 -5.65 -7.61
CA GLU A 41 -12.53 -5.16 -8.83
C GLU A 41 -12.46 -6.18 -9.99
N GLY A 42 -11.77 -7.30 -9.82
CA GLY A 42 -11.59 -8.32 -10.86
C GLY A 42 -10.69 -7.89 -12.02
N LYS A 43 -9.96 -6.78 -11.88
CA LYS A 43 -9.04 -6.26 -12.92
C LYS A 43 -7.72 -7.01 -12.97
N VAL A 44 -7.30 -7.62 -11.87
CA VAL A 44 -6.06 -8.37 -11.72
C VAL A 44 -6.34 -9.66 -10.96
N SER A 45 -5.74 -10.78 -11.37
CA SER A 45 -5.87 -12.04 -10.63
C SER A 45 -5.09 -11.99 -9.32
N LEU A 46 -5.51 -12.76 -8.32
CA LEU A 46 -4.80 -12.86 -7.04
C LEU A 46 -3.33 -13.26 -7.23
N GLU A 47 -3.07 -14.22 -8.11
CA GLU A 47 -1.74 -14.74 -8.39
C GLU A 47 -0.82 -13.65 -8.98
N VAL A 48 -1.33 -12.85 -9.93
CA VAL A 48 -0.58 -11.72 -10.49
C VAL A 48 -0.35 -10.66 -9.41
N ALA A 49 -1.36 -10.33 -8.60
CA ALA A 49 -1.18 -9.36 -7.53
C ALA A 49 -0.14 -9.82 -6.50
N GLN A 50 -0.11 -11.10 -6.15
CA GLN A 50 0.89 -11.67 -5.23
C GLN A 50 2.30 -11.65 -5.81
N ALA A 51 2.47 -11.96 -7.11
CA ALA A 51 3.77 -11.94 -7.77
C ALA A 51 4.40 -10.54 -7.83
N PHE A 52 3.58 -9.48 -7.83
CA PHE A 52 4.04 -8.09 -7.92
C PHE A 52 3.98 -7.33 -6.59
N ALA A 53 3.44 -7.92 -5.53
CA ALA A 53 3.38 -7.28 -4.21
C ALA A 53 4.78 -7.17 -3.60
N LEU A 54 5.11 -6.00 -3.04
CA LEU A 54 6.34 -5.83 -2.26
C LEU A 54 6.21 -6.53 -0.90
N LYS A 55 5.00 -6.60 -0.35
CA LYS A 55 4.66 -7.29 0.90
C LYS A 55 3.47 -8.25 0.67
N PRO A 56 3.70 -9.46 0.13
CA PRO A 56 2.63 -10.42 -0.19
C PRO A 56 1.75 -10.78 1.02
N ASP A 57 2.33 -10.87 2.21
CA ASP A 57 1.59 -11.17 3.44
C ASP A 57 0.61 -10.03 3.81
N GLU A 58 1.01 -8.78 3.58
CA GLU A 58 0.14 -7.63 3.83
C GLU A 58 -0.98 -7.57 2.79
N LEU A 59 -0.69 -7.85 1.51
CA LEU A 59 -1.72 -8.01 0.49
C LEU A 59 -2.74 -9.10 0.90
N ALA A 60 -2.26 -10.25 1.35
CA ALA A 60 -3.12 -11.34 1.81
C ALA A 60 -3.98 -10.91 3.01
N ARG A 61 -3.41 -10.18 3.98
CA ARG A 61 -4.14 -9.62 5.12
C ARG A 61 -5.22 -8.66 4.66
N LEU A 62 -4.90 -7.73 3.77
CA LEU A 62 -5.86 -6.76 3.23
C LEU A 62 -7.02 -7.45 2.52
N LEU A 63 -6.76 -8.49 1.72
CA LEU A 63 -7.81 -9.23 1.01
C LEU A 63 -8.71 -10.06 1.93
N ARG A 64 -8.25 -10.47 3.10
CA ARG A 64 -9.07 -11.16 4.12
C ARG A 64 -10.05 -10.23 4.81
N VAL A 65 -9.76 -8.93 4.88
CA VAL A 65 -10.68 -7.94 5.45
C VAL A 65 -11.81 -7.74 4.44
N LYS A 66 -12.94 -8.38 4.71
CA LYS A 66 -14.20 -8.18 3.99
C LYS A 66 -14.63 -6.74 4.23
N LYS A 67 -14.82 -5.98 3.16
CA LYS A 67 -15.44 -4.65 3.23
C LYS A 67 -16.94 -4.91 3.21
N ASP A 68 -17.57 -4.87 4.38
CA ASP A 68 -19.03 -4.85 4.52
C ASP A 68 -19.61 -3.58 3.86
#